data_AF-K5ZGZ3-F1
#
_entry.id   AF-K5ZGZ3-F1
#
_cell.length_a   1.000
_cell.length_b   1.000
_cell.length_c   1.000
_cell.angle_alpha   90.00
_cell.angle_beta   90.00
_cell.angle_gamma   90.00
#
_symmetry.space_group_name_H-M   'P 1'
#
loop_
_entity.id
_entity.type
_entity.pdbx_description
1 polymer ?
#
loop_
_entity_poly.entity_id
_entity_poly.type
_entity_poly.pdbx_seq_one_letter_code
_entity_poly.pdbx_strand_id
1 'polypeptide(L)'
;MIKLLEKLLSQRDGIHSEYGALLRYTQDYQKRLSIIRKVLVQEKEMFEGRKVSDRIVNIDRHYVRPIVRGKETKSVEFGAKVNNIQIDGISFIEHLSFKAFNEGIRLKDCIRMQQKLMNVRVRCVAADSIYANNVNRKFDAACVHR
;
A
#
# COMPACT_ATOMS: atom_id res chain seq x y z
N MET A 1 -16.14 -22.31 -8.05
CA MET A 1 -14.78 -21.84 -8.40
C MET A 1 -13.75 -22.26 -7.35
N ILE A 2 -13.95 -21.96 -6.06
CA ILE A 2 -13.06 -22.32 -4.93
C ILE A 2 -12.65 -23.80 -4.92
N LYS A 3 -13.63 -24.72 -5.07
CA LYS A 3 -13.38 -26.18 -5.09
C LYS A 3 -12.42 -26.62 -6.21
N LEU A 4 -12.42 -25.92 -7.35
CA LEU A 4 -11.53 -26.24 -8.47
C LEU A 4 -10.10 -25.81 -8.16
N LEU A 5 -9.91 -24.59 -7.66
CA LEU A 5 -8.59 -24.09 -7.27
C LEU A 5 -7.96 -24.95 -6.17
N GLU A 6 -8.75 -25.35 -5.18
CA GLU A 6 -8.33 -26.26 -4.12
C GLU A 6 -7.89 -27.62 -4.65
N LYS A 7 -8.67 -28.21 -5.58
CA LYS A 7 -8.30 -29.47 -6.24
C LYS A 7 -6.98 -29.34 -7.02
N LEU A 8 -6.80 -28.28 -7.79
CA LEU A 8 -5.59 -28.05 -8.59
C LEU A 8 -4.36 -27.88 -7.70
N LEU A 9 -4.48 -27.16 -6.58
CA LEU A 9 -3.38 -27.01 -5.61
C LEU A 9 -3.03 -28.35 -4.95
N SER A 10 -4.03 -29.15 -4.58
CA SER A 10 -3.80 -30.49 -4.02
C SER A 10 -3.08 -31.42 -4.99
N GLN A 11 -3.50 -31.45 -6.26
CA GLN A 11 -2.84 -32.25 -7.30
C GLN A 11 -1.39 -31.82 -7.52
N ARG A 12 -1.15 -30.51 -7.59
CA ARG A 12 0.21 -29.95 -7.73
C ARG A 12 1.08 -30.31 -6.52
N ASP A 13 0.53 -30.27 -5.31
CA ASP A 13 1.26 -30.61 -4.09
C ASP A 13 1.59 -32.11 -4.02
N GLY A 14 0.72 -32.97 -4.55
CA GLY A 14 1.03 -34.40 -4.78
C GLY A 14 2.23 -34.59 -5.71
N ILE A 15 2.22 -33.93 -6.88
CA ILE A 15 3.36 -33.98 -7.82
C ILE A 15 4.65 -33.45 -7.18
N HIS A 16 4.55 -32.37 -6.40
CA HIS A 16 5.71 -31.81 -5.70
C HIS A 16 6.23 -32.74 -4.59
N SER A 17 5.35 -33.46 -3.90
CA SER A 17 5.76 -34.43 -2.88
C SER A 17 6.49 -35.63 -3.48
N GLU A 18 6.09 -36.07 -4.68
CA GLU A 18 6.64 -37.25 -5.35
C GLU A 18 7.91 -36.94 -6.15
N TYR A 19 7.93 -35.80 -6.86
CA TYR A 19 9.01 -35.43 -7.79
C TYR A 19 9.77 -34.17 -7.38
N GLY A 20 9.54 -33.62 -6.18
CA GLY A 20 10.08 -32.32 -5.76
C GLY A 20 11.59 -32.20 -5.82
N ALA A 21 12.32 -33.30 -5.60
CA ALA A 21 13.78 -33.33 -5.71
C ALA A 21 14.29 -33.16 -7.16
N LEU A 22 13.47 -33.51 -8.16
CA LEU A 22 13.78 -33.41 -9.59
C LEU A 22 13.28 -32.09 -10.20
N LEU A 23 12.38 -31.38 -9.50
CA LEU A 23 11.75 -30.15 -10.00
C LEU A 23 12.45 -28.92 -9.45
N ARG A 24 13.01 -28.11 -10.36
CA ARG A 24 13.62 -26.81 -10.01
C ARG A 24 12.61 -25.68 -10.22
N TYR A 25 12.17 -25.07 -9.13
CA TYR A 25 11.31 -23.89 -9.21
C TYR A 25 12.11 -22.60 -9.15
N THR A 26 11.70 -21.61 -9.93
CA THR A 26 12.21 -20.24 -9.78
C THR A 26 11.64 -19.60 -8.51
N GLN A 27 12.35 -18.59 -8.00
CA GLN A 27 11.86 -17.81 -6.86
C GLN A 27 10.52 -17.13 -7.17
N ASP A 28 10.33 -16.67 -8.41
CA ASP A 28 9.10 -16.05 -8.87
C ASP A 28 7.92 -17.03 -8.85
N TYR A 29 8.14 -18.26 -9.35
CA TYR A 29 7.13 -19.31 -9.27
C TYR A 29 6.69 -19.58 -7.82
N GLN A 30 7.66 -19.71 -6.90
CA GLN A 30 7.37 -19.93 -5.49
C GLN A 30 6.58 -18.78 -4.86
N LYS A 31 6.94 -17.53 -5.19
CA LYS A 31 6.20 -16.34 -4.76
C LYS A 31 4.77 -16.36 -5.30
N ARG A 32 4.58 -16.59 -6.60
CA ARG A 32 3.27 -16.65 -7.24
C ARG A 32 2.39 -17.74 -6.64
N LEU A 33 2.95 -18.93 -6.39
CA LEU A 33 2.23 -20.01 -5.72
C LEU A 33 1.81 -19.64 -4.29
N SER A 34 2.68 -18.97 -3.53
CA SER A 34 2.35 -18.45 -2.19
C SER A 34 1.18 -17.46 -2.24
N ILE A 35 1.17 -16.57 -3.25
CA ILE A 35 0.09 -15.61 -3.48
C ILE A 35 -1.22 -16.33 -3.82
N ILE A 36 -1.19 -17.31 -4.72
CA ILE A 36 -2.37 -18.09 -5.11
C ILE A 36 -2.96 -18.82 -3.90
N ARG A 37 -2.13 -19.42 -3.04
CA ARG A 37 -2.58 -20.06 -1.80
C ARG A 37 -3.26 -19.05 -0.86
N LYS A 38 -2.71 -17.83 -0.73
CA LYS A 38 -3.35 -16.75 0.04
C LYS A 38 -4.70 -16.34 -0.55
N VAL A 39 -4.81 -16.25 -1.88
CA VAL A 39 -6.09 -15.97 -2.55
C VAL A 39 -7.12 -17.03 -2.22
N LEU A 40 -6.77 -18.32 -2.27
CA LEU A 40 -7.70 -19.40 -1.89
C LEU A 40 -8.22 -19.23 -0.45
N VAL A 41 -7.35 -18.88 0.50
CA VAL A 41 -7.77 -18.61 1.89
C VAL A 41 -8.74 -17.43 1.95
N GLN A 42 -8.41 -16.32 1.29
CA GLN A 42 -9.27 -15.13 1.26
C GLN A 42 -10.63 -15.41 0.61
N GLU A 43 -10.67 -16.20 -0.47
CA GLU A 43 -11.91 -16.61 -1.11
C GLU A 43 -12.78 -17.48 -0.20
N LYS A 44 -12.17 -18.41 0.56
CA LYS A 44 -12.89 -19.23 1.55
C LYS A 44 -13.48 -18.37 2.67
N GLU A 45 -12.69 -17.46 3.23
CA GLU A 45 -13.17 -16.53 4.26
C GLU A 45 -14.34 -15.67 3.76
N MET A 46 -14.24 -15.18 2.52
CA MET A 46 -15.33 -14.41 1.89
C MET A 46 -16.58 -15.26 1.62
N PHE A 47 -16.40 -16.51 1.22
CA PHE A 47 -17.52 -17.44 1.01
C PHE A 47 -18.28 -17.72 2.32
N GLU A 48 -17.57 -17.76 3.44
CA GLU A 48 -18.14 -17.86 4.79
C GLU A 48 -18.73 -16.54 5.32
N GLY A 49 -18.72 -15.47 4.52
CA GLY A 49 -19.25 -14.16 4.88
C GLY A 49 -18.33 -13.29 5.74
N ARG A 50 -17.06 -13.69 5.93
CA ARG A 50 -16.08 -12.88 6.68
C ARG A 50 -15.58 -11.71 5.82
N LYS A 51 -15.36 -10.57 6.46
CA LYS A 51 -14.82 -9.38 5.79
C LYS A 51 -13.29 -9.46 5.72
N VAL A 52 -12.76 -9.61 4.50
CA VAL A 52 -11.33 -9.53 4.23
C VAL A 52 -10.97 -8.11 3.76
N SER A 53 -10.12 -7.41 4.52
CA SER A 53 -9.72 -6.01 4.23
C SER A 53 -8.52 -5.91 3.28
N ASP A 54 -7.48 -6.75 3.45
CA ASP A 54 -6.26 -6.77 2.63
C ASP A 54 -6.38 -7.75 1.44
N ARG A 55 -7.48 -7.68 0.69
CA ARG A 55 -7.75 -8.63 -0.40
C ARG A 55 -6.76 -8.48 -1.54
N ILE A 56 -6.31 -9.62 -2.07
CA ILE A 56 -5.52 -9.69 -3.29
C ILE A 56 -6.49 -9.64 -4.46
N VAL A 57 -6.42 -8.57 -5.26
CA VAL A 57 -7.27 -8.38 -6.44
C VAL A 57 -6.62 -8.81 -7.75
N ASN A 58 -5.29 -9.00 -7.74
CA ASN A 58 -4.51 -9.42 -8.89
C ASN A 58 -3.32 -10.26 -8.40
N ILE A 59 -3.11 -11.43 -9.01
CA ILE A 59 -2.02 -12.35 -8.66
C ILE A 59 -0.66 -11.80 -9.13
N ASP A 60 -0.61 -11.20 -10.32
CA ASP A 60 0.62 -10.65 -10.90
C ASP A 60 1.02 -9.33 -10.22
N ARG A 61 0.03 -8.53 -9.85
CA ARG A 61 0.21 -7.30 -9.05
C ARG A 61 -0.32 -7.47 -7.63
N HIS A 62 0.22 -8.48 -6.96
CA HIS A 62 -0.18 -8.88 -5.61
C HIS A 62 0.09 -7.86 -4.50
N TYR A 63 0.65 -6.69 -4.79
CA TYR A 63 0.83 -5.59 -3.84
C TYR A 63 -0.28 -4.54 -3.95
N VAL A 64 -1.06 -4.55 -5.03
CA VAL A 64 -2.23 -3.68 -5.18
C VAL A 64 -3.33 -4.18 -4.24
N ARG A 65 -3.86 -3.26 -3.43
CA ARG A 65 -4.88 -3.54 -2.43
C ARG A 65 -6.08 -2.62 -2.60
N PRO A 66 -7.28 -3.10 -2.24
CA PRO A 66 -8.43 -2.23 -2.03
C PRO A 66 -8.12 -1.19 -0.95
N ILE A 67 -8.26 0.11 -1.27
CA ILE A 67 -8.17 1.19 -0.30
C ILE A 67 -9.57 1.77 -0.13
N VAL A 68 -10.15 1.59 1.06
CA VAL A 68 -11.47 2.15 1.38
C VAL A 68 -11.34 3.67 1.48
N ARG A 69 -12.12 4.39 0.68
CA ARG A 69 -12.18 5.85 0.70
C ARG A 69 -13.59 6.26 1.14
N GLY A 70 -13.70 7.25 2.02
CA GLY A 70 -14.98 7.78 2.50
C GLY A 70 -15.72 8.67 1.49
N LYS A 71 -15.52 8.47 0.18
CA LYS A 71 -16.21 9.25 -0.86
C LYS A 71 -17.51 8.53 -1.25
N GLU A 72 -18.60 9.29 -1.38
CA GLU A 72 -19.94 8.74 -1.63
C GLU A 72 -20.07 7.94 -2.94
N THR A 73 -19.34 8.32 -4.00
CA THR A 73 -19.46 7.72 -5.34
C THR A 73 -18.57 6.51 -5.59
N LYS A 74 -17.43 6.38 -4.88
CA LYS A 74 -16.51 5.23 -5.00
C LYS A 74 -15.99 4.85 -3.62
N SER A 75 -16.52 3.74 -3.11
CA SER A 75 -16.19 3.23 -1.77
C SER A 75 -14.77 2.68 -1.67
N VAL A 76 -14.18 2.23 -2.80
CA VAL A 76 -12.86 1.62 -2.86
C VAL A 76 -12.10 2.12 -4.09
N GLU A 77 -10.86 2.51 -3.89
CA GLU A 77 -9.91 2.83 -4.96
C GLU A 77 -8.78 1.78 -4.99
N PHE A 78 -8.16 1.62 -6.15
CA PHE A 78 -7.02 0.73 -6.36
C PHE A 78 -5.84 1.55 -6.86
N GLY A 79 -4.67 1.32 -6.27
CA GLY A 79 -3.43 1.96 -6.70
C GLY A 79 -2.58 2.40 -5.53
N ALA A 80 -1.49 3.09 -5.87
CA ALA A 80 -0.63 3.70 -4.88
C ALA A 80 -1.26 4.99 -4.38
N LYS A 81 -1.33 5.14 -3.06
CA LYS A 81 -1.58 6.40 -2.39
C LYS A 81 -0.25 7.15 -2.30
N VAL A 82 -0.25 8.42 -2.72
CA VAL A 82 0.96 9.24 -2.81
C VAL A 82 0.76 10.53 -2.03
N ASN A 83 1.73 10.86 -1.18
CA ASN A 83 1.87 12.15 -0.54
C ASN A 83 2.90 12.97 -1.32
N ASN A 84 2.47 14.09 -1.89
CA ASN A 84 3.31 14.95 -2.72
C ASN A 84 3.55 16.29 -2.03
N ILE A 85 4.73 16.83 -2.22
CA ILE A 85 5.06 18.22 -1.90
C ILE A 85 5.38 18.96 -3.19
N GLN A 86 5.12 20.27 -3.22
CA GLN A 86 5.48 21.11 -4.35
C GLN A 86 6.49 22.16 -3.89
N ILE A 87 7.59 22.28 -4.62
CA ILE A 87 8.64 23.26 -4.37
C ILE A 87 8.94 23.95 -5.71
N ASP A 88 8.79 25.28 -5.75
CA ASP A 88 9.04 26.11 -6.94
C ASP A 88 8.40 25.57 -8.24
N GLY A 89 7.17 25.06 -8.12
CA GLY A 89 6.42 24.50 -9.24
C GLY A 89 6.69 23.02 -9.52
N ILE A 90 7.73 22.42 -8.94
CA ILE A 90 8.10 21.01 -9.14
C ILE A 90 7.49 20.14 -8.04
N SER A 91 6.83 19.05 -8.42
CA SER A 91 6.26 18.07 -7.49
C SER A 91 7.27 16.98 -7.12
N PHE A 92 7.43 16.74 -5.83
CA PHE A 92 8.23 15.66 -5.26
C PHE A 92 7.35 14.68 -4.50
N ILE A 93 7.62 13.40 -4.68
CA ILE A 93 6.95 12.33 -3.93
C ILE A 93 7.65 12.18 -2.59
N GLU A 94 6.96 12.54 -1.50
CA GLU A 94 7.47 12.34 -0.14
C GLU A 94 7.23 10.91 0.33
N HIS A 95 6.03 10.38 0.07
CA HIS A 95 5.69 9.03 0.47
C HIS A 95 4.76 8.37 -0.54
N LEU A 96 5.09 7.14 -0.91
CA LEU A 96 4.29 6.29 -1.78
C LEU A 96 4.00 4.98 -1.06
N SER A 97 2.73 4.59 -1.00
CA SER A 97 2.31 3.35 -0.37
C SER A 97 1.07 2.79 -1.04
N PHE A 98 1.01 1.46 -1.19
CA PHE A 98 -0.21 0.75 -1.62
C PHE A 98 -1.17 0.46 -0.47
N LYS A 99 -0.83 0.91 0.75
CA LYS A 99 -1.68 0.85 1.93
C LYS A 99 -2.24 2.23 2.26
N ALA A 100 -3.39 2.25 2.92
CA ALA A 100 -3.91 3.48 3.51
C ALA A 100 -2.92 4.02 4.56
N PHE A 101 -2.62 5.31 4.49
CA PHE A 101 -1.89 6.03 5.52
C PHE A 101 -2.55 7.38 5.82
N ASN A 102 -2.33 7.88 7.04
CA ASN A 102 -2.77 9.21 7.44
C ASN A 102 -1.79 10.26 6.90
N GLU A 103 -2.27 11.14 6.05
CA GLU A 103 -1.48 12.24 5.46
C GLU A 103 -1.15 13.30 6.50
N GLY A 104 -2.08 13.61 7.43
CA GLY A 104 -1.96 14.73 8.35
C GLY A 104 -0.77 14.67 9.31
N ILE A 105 -0.18 13.48 9.53
CA ILE A 105 1.01 13.31 10.38
C ILE A 105 2.33 13.52 9.62
N ARG A 106 2.30 13.62 8.29
CA ARG A 106 3.50 13.64 7.44
C ARG A 106 4.08 15.02 7.18
N LEU A 107 3.43 16.09 7.65
CA LEU A 107 3.88 17.47 7.43
C LEU A 107 5.36 17.70 7.81
N LYS A 108 5.78 17.12 8.94
CA LYS A 108 7.17 17.24 9.42
C LYS A 108 8.16 16.59 8.46
N ASP A 109 7.79 15.44 7.90
CA ASP A 109 8.64 14.72 6.96
C ASP A 109 8.68 15.44 5.60
N CYS A 110 7.57 16.03 5.16
CA CYS A 110 7.51 16.93 4.02
C CYS A 110 8.49 18.12 4.15
N ILE A 111 8.45 18.82 5.30
CA ILE A 111 9.32 19.96 5.58
C ILE A 111 10.79 19.54 5.64
N ARG A 112 11.10 18.43 6.33
CA ARG A 112 12.46 17.87 6.37
C ARG A 112 12.98 17.49 4.99
N MET A 113 12.13 16.90 4.16
CA MET A 113 12.49 16.54 2.79
C MET A 113 12.79 17.78 1.96
N GLN A 114 11.95 18.82 2.02
CA GLN A 114 12.23 20.10 1.35
C GLN A 114 13.58 20.68 1.80
N GLN A 115 13.81 20.79 3.12
CA GLN A 115 15.05 21.37 3.65
C GLN A 115 16.27 20.57 3.21
N LYS A 116 16.17 19.25 3.14
CA LYS A 116 17.24 18.38 2.67
C LYS A 116 17.51 18.53 1.16
N LEU A 117 16.46 18.66 0.35
CA LEU A 117 16.58 18.78 -1.10
C LEU A 117 17.09 20.16 -1.53
N MET A 118 16.60 21.21 -0.89
CA MET A 118 16.90 22.60 -1.27
C MET A 118 18.06 23.20 -0.46
N ASN A 119 18.46 22.55 0.63
CA ASN A 119 19.45 23.06 1.59
C ASN A 119 19.10 24.45 2.13
N VAL A 120 17.80 24.79 2.16
CA VAL A 120 17.24 26.07 2.59
C VAL A 120 16.15 25.82 3.62
N ARG A 121 16.09 26.66 4.65
CA ARG A 121 15.00 26.60 5.63
C ARG A 121 13.68 27.06 5.02
N VAL A 122 12.63 26.29 5.32
CA VAL A 122 11.25 26.61 4.96
C VAL A 122 10.76 27.82 5.75
N ARG A 123 10.23 28.84 5.05
CA ARG A 123 9.70 30.07 5.65
C ARG A 123 8.18 30.19 5.62
N CYS A 124 7.53 29.41 4.75
CA CYS A 124 6.08 29.37 4.64
C CYS A 124 5.68 27.99 4.10
N VAL A 125 4.56 27.47 4.58
CA VAL A 125 3.96 26.22 4.11
C VAL A 125 2.49 26.45 3.90
N ALA A 126 2.01 26.07 2.72
CA ALA A 126 0.59 25.94 2.41
C ALA A 126 0.26 24.45 2.28
N ALA A 127 -0.79 23.99 2.95
CA ALA A 127 -1.20 22.59 2.96
C ALA A 127 -2.72 22.46 3.13
N ASP A 128 -3.26 21.30 2.79
CA ASP A 128 -4.67 20.97 2.97
C ASP A 128 -5.09 21.02 4.46
N SER A 129 -6.39 21.20 4.70
CA SER A 129 -6.95 21.30 6.05
C SER A 129 -6.67 20.09 6.95
N ILE A 130 -6.45 18.91 6.37
CA ILE A 130 -6.07 17.69 7.10
C ILE A 130 -4.74 17.82 7.87
N TYR A 131 -3.85 18.71 7.40
CA TYR A 131 -2.58 19.00 8.07
C TYR A 131 -2.73 20.02 9.19
N ALA A 132 -3.86 20.72 9.32
CA ALA A 132 -4.08 21.80 10.29
C ALA A 132 -4.36 21.31 11.73
N ASN A 133 -3.69 20.24 12.18
CA ASN A 133 -3.81 19.69 13.52
C ASN A 133 -2.91 20.43 14.55
N ASN A 134 -3.22 20.28 15.84
CA ASN A 134 -2.50 20.99 16.91
C ASN A 134 -1.00 20.68 16.97
N VAL A 135 -0.60 19.45 16.60
CA VAL A 135 0.80 19.03 16.61
C VAL A 135 1.59 19.76 15.52
N ASN A 136 0.99 19.89 14.34
CA ASN A 136 1.57 20.57 13.19
C ASN A 136 1.62 22.08 13.42
N ARG A 137 0.54 22.70 13.92
CA ARG A 137 0.54 24.13 14.25
C ARG A 137 1.65 24.52 15.24
N LYS A 138 1.86 23.70 16.28
CA LYS A 138 2.97 23.89 17.24
C LYS A 138 4.33 23.73 16.56
N PHE A 139 4.45 22.81 15.62
CA PHE A 139 5.68 22.58 14.86
C PHE A 139 5.98 23.74 13.91
N ASP A 140 4.98 24.22 13.16
CA ASP A 140 5.13 25.32 12.22
C ASP A 140 5.51 26.62 12.96
N ALA A 141 4.88 26.89 14.11
CA ALA A 141 5.24 28.01 14.96
C ALA A 141 6.72 27.97 15.41
N ALA A 142 7.31 26.79 15.56
CA ALA A 142 8.69 26.63 15.98
C ALA A 142 9.70 26.60 14.82
N CYS A 143 9.31 26.07 13.65
CA CYS A 143 10.21 25.81 12.51
C CYS A 143 10.12 26.84 11.38
N VAL A 144 8.97 27.50 11.22
CA VAL A 144 8.66 28.35 10.04
C VAL A 144 8.73 29.83 10.39
N HIS A 145 8.46 30.19 11.66
CA HIS A 145 8.48 31.58 12.15
C HIS A 145 9.77 31.98 12.91
N ARG A 146 10.82 31.16 12.87
CA ARG A 146 12.17 31.48 13.38
C ARG A 146 13.21 31.40 12.27
#